data_AF-A0AA36MB46-F1
#
_entry.id   AF-A0AA36MB46-F1
#
_cell.length_a   1.000
_cell.length_b   1.000
_cell.length_c   1.000
_cell.angle_alpha   90.00
_cell.angle_beta   90.00
_cell.angle_gamma   90.00
#
_symmetry.space_group_name_H-M   'P 1'
#
loop_
_entity.id
_entity.type
_entity.pdbx_description
1 polymer ?
#
loop_
_entity_poly.entity_id
_entity_poly.type
_entity_poly.pdbx_seq_one_letter_code
_entity_poly.pdbx_strand_id
1 'polypeptide(L)'
;MRCGQEHDHSIPADDHSVGWRCKRCQLAQSIRLRPQLVHENSSITALLEARGCRPLDCILQQSQLRFTCLACNKEDDVQKLNFGSTHKSWCRECHTLCEFTITAVRFRGDLAKIAAEDQVTASKIPKAKKEVKVVSAIVEGQPLPELGTCKHYRKSYRWFRFPCCGRAFPCDICHEEFVGGEHEMKVANRMICGHCSKEQIFTVGKPCINCNASVTRNRSQFWEGGKGCRDPTLMSRHDGHKFINKQKTTSNKKLRTTQKK
;
A
#
# COMPACT_ATOMS: atom_id res chain seq x y z
N MET A 1 13.21 11.15 -16.55
CA MET A 1 11.97 11.12 -15.74
C MET A 1 11.56 9.66 -15.60
N ARG A 2 11.42 9.13 -14.38
CA ARG A 2 10.93 7.76 -14.17
C ARG A 2 9.46 7.68 -14.57
N CYS A 3 9.05 6.60 -15.23
CA CYS A 3 7.70 6.48 -15.79
C CYS A 3 6.63 5.97 -14.81
N GLY A 4 7.01 5.68 -13.57
CA GLY A 4 6.12 5.16 -12.52
C GLY A 4 5.54 3.78 -12.80
N GLN A 5 6.08 3.03 -13.77
CA GLN A 5 5.60 1.69 -14.10
C GLN A 5 5.97 0.71 -12.96
N GLU A 6 4.96 -0.04 -12.51
CA GLU A 6 5.12 -1.12 -11.53
C GLU A 6 5.53 -2.41 -12.26
N HIS A 7 6.36 -3.20 -11.59
CA HIS A 7 6.92 -4.43 -12.13
C HIS A 7 6.82 -5.53 -11.07
N ASP A 8 6.15 -6.63 -11.41
CA ASP A 8 6.04 -7.81 -10.56
C ASP A 8 7.13 -8.80 -11.01
N HIS A 9 8.33 -8.69 -10.42
CA HIS A 9 9.46 -9.60 -10.67
C HIS A 9 9.78 -10.41 -9.41
N SER A 10 9.90 -11.73 -9.56
CA SER A 10 10.45 -12.58 -8.51
C SER A 10 11.95 -12.34 -8.43
N ILE A 11 12.44 -12.02 -7.23
CA ILE A 11 13.85 -11.73 -6.99
C ILE A 11 14.44 -12.92 -6.23
N PRO A 12 15.48 -13.57 -6.77
CA PRO A 12 16.14 -14.67 -6.08
C PRO A 12 16.88 -14.14 -4.82
N ALA A 13 16.91 -14.97 -3.78
CA ALA A 13 17.58 -14.67 -2.51
C ALA A 13 18.99 -15.30 -2.44
N ASP A 14 19.72 -15.25 -3.54
CA ASP A 14 21.03 -15.89 -3.74
C ASP A 14 22.18 -14.88 -3.87
N ASP A 15 21.93 -13.62 -3.49
CA ASP A 15 22.88 -12.51 -3.59
C ASP A 15 23.33 -12.17 -5.03
N HIS A 16 22.61 -12.64 -6.07
CA HIS A 16 22.85 -12.22 -7.44
C HIS A 16 22.02 -10.98 -7.81
N SER A 17 22.61 -10.12 -8.65
CA SER A 17 21.90 -8.97 -9.21
C SER A 17 21.06 -9.38 -10.41
N VAL A 18 19.75 -9.19 -10.34
CA VAL A 18 18.83 -9.36 -11.47
C VAL A 18 18.58 -8.00 -12.11
N GLY A 19 18.87 -7.89 -13.41
CA GLY A 19 18.73 -6.66 -14.18
C GLY A 19 17.70 -6.77 -15.32
N TRP A 20 17.00 -5.68 -15.60
CA TRP A 20 16.09 -5.56 -16.74
C TRP A 20 16.02 -4.11 -17.25
N ARG A 21 15.32 -3.88 -18.36
CA ARG A 21 15.05 -2.52 -18.87
C ARG A 21 13.57 -2.20 -18.80
N CYS A 22 13.24 -0.99 -18.36
CA CYS A 22 11.85 -0.53 -18.35
C CYS A 22 11.34 -0.37 -19.78
N LYS A 23 10.23 -1.03 -20.13
CA LYS A 23 9.64 -0.95 -21.48
C LYS A 23 9.24 0.48 -21.87
N ARG A 24 8.89 1.32 -20.90
CA ARG A 24 8.36 2.67 -21.14
C ARG A 24 9.40 3.78 -21.15
N CYS A 25 10.35 3.78 -20.21
CA CYS A 25 11.40 4.81 -20.15
C CYS A 25 12.80 4.31 -20.52
N GLN A 26 12.95 3.03 -20.88
CA GLN A 26 14.21 2.40 -21.30
C GLN A 26 15.36 2.50 -20.29
N LEU A 27 15.07 2.94 -19.07
CA LEU A 27 16.03 2.99 -17.97
C LEU A 27 16.39 1.56 -17.56
N ALA A 28 17.69 1.30 -17.44
CA ALA A 28 18.19 0.04 -16.89
C ALA A 28 17.88 0.00 -15.39
N GLN A 29 17.36 -1.15 -14.94
CA GLN A 29 16.95 -1.40 -13.57
C GLN A 29 17.65 -2.67 -13.10
N SER A 30 18.00 -2.72 -11.82
CA SER A 30 18.53 -3.94 -11.21
C SER A 30 18.19 -4.01 -9.73
N ILE A 31 17.96 -5.22 -9.25
CA ILE A 31 17.77 -5.51 -7.83
C ILE A 31 18.70 -6.66 -7.44
N ARG A 32 19.38 -6.51 -6.30
CA ARG A 32 20.13 -7.58 -5.63
C ARG A 32 19.60 -7.71 -4.21
N LEU A 33 19.27 -8.93 -3.80
CA LEU A 33 18.72 -9.25 -2.48
C LEU A 33 19.72 -10.13 -1.71
N ARG A 34 20.21 -9.62 -0.57
CA ARG A 34 21.04 -10.37 0.37
C ARG A 34 20.21 -10.83 1.55
N PRO A 35 19.90 -12.13 1.69
CA PRO A 35 19.19 -12.61 2.87
C PRO A 35 20.01 -12.37 4.14
N GLN A 36 19.32 -12.16 5.26
CA GLN A 36 19.90 -11.98 6.59
C GLN A 36 19.12 -12.84 7.59
N LEU A 37 19.79 -13.33 8.63
CA LEU A 37 19.15 -14.11 9.67
C LEU A 37 18.36 -13.18 10.59
N VAL A 38 17.06 -13.47 10.76
CA VAL A 38 16.21 -12.79 11.74
C VAL A 38 16.37 -13.48 13.09
N HIS A 39 16.65 -12.71 14.13
CA HIS A 39 16.77 -13.19 15.50
C HIS A 39 16.37 -12.08 16.49
N GLU A 40 16.43 -12.37 17.80
CA GLU A 40 15.97 -11.46 18.86
C GLU A 40 16.58 -10.05 18.77
N ASN A 41 17.85 -9.95 18.39
CA ASN A 41 18.57 -8.66 18.29
C ASN A 41 18.51 -8.02 16.90
N SER A 42 17.92 -8.69 15.89
CA SER A 42 17.83 -8.17 14.52
C SER A 42 16.56 -8.64 13.81
N SER A 43 15.69 -7.69 13.49
CA SER A 43 14.48 -7.93 12.69
C SER A 43 14.69 -7.73 11.19
N ILE A 44 15.94 -7.79 10.70
CA ILE A 44 16.29 -7.54 9.30
C ILE A 44 16.30 -8.87 8.56
N THR A 45 15.35 -9.06 7.64
CA THR A 45 15.24 -10.29 6.83
C THR A 45 16.15 -10.29 5.61
N ALA A 46 16.43 -9.12 5.04
CA ALA A 46 17.32 -8.99 3.89
C ALA A 46 17.80 -7.55 3.71
N LEU A 47 18.95 -7.40 3.04
CA LEU A 47 19.42 -6.14 2.48
C LEU A 47 19.08 -6.10 0.99
N LEU A 48 18.52 -4.97 0.54
CA LEU A 48 18.08 -4.79 -0.84
C LEU A 48 18.90 -3.67 -1.50
N GLU A 49 19.63 -4.00 -2.55
CA GLU A 49 20.33 -3.04 -3.39
C GLU A 49 19.54 -2.85 -4.69
N ALA A 50 18.84 -1.73 -4.82
CA ALA A 50 18.04 -1.39 -6.00
C ALA A 50 18.67 -0.23 -6.79
N ARG A 51 18.77 -0.37 -8.11
CA ARG A 51 19.24 0.68 -9.04
C ARG A 51 18.20 0.92 -10.13
N GLY A 52 17.92 2.18 -10.48
CA GLY A 52 16.94 2.51 -11.53
C GLY A 52 15.46 2.21 -11.19
N CYS A 53 15.20 1.57 -10.04
CA CYS A 53 13.87 1.19 -9.57
C CYS A 53 13.74 1.46 -8.06
N ARG A 54 12.59 1.14 -7.46
CA ARG A 54 12.43 1.14 -6.00
C ARG A 54 11.49 0.01 -5.61
N PRO A 55 11.67 -0.62 -4.43
CA PRO A 55 10.69 -1.54 -3.91
C PRO A 55 9.38 -0.80 -3.58
N LEU A 56 8.25 -1.47 -3.81
CA LEU A 56 6.91 -0.93 -3.51
C LEU A 56 6.26 -1.69 -2.36
N ASP A 57 6.20 -3.02 -2.47
CA ASP A 57 5.55 -3.92 -1.51
C ASP A 57 6.26 -5.29 -1.50
N CYS A 58 6.05 -6.08 -0.45
CA CYS A 58 6.55 -7.46 -0.33
C CYS A 58 5.35 -8.40 -0.18
N ILE A 59 5.15 -9.27 -1.19
CA ILE A 59 3.99 -10.17 -1.25
C ILE A 59 4.38 -11.53 -0.64
N LEU A 60 4.05 -11.73 0.64
CA LEU A 60 4.37 -12.97 1.37
C LEU A 60 3.76 -14.24 0.74
N GLN A 61 2.61 -14.11 0.08
CA GLN A 61 1.96 -15.27 -0.55
C GLN A 61 2.74 -15.84 -1.72
N GLN A 62 3.56 -15.02 -2.37
CA GLN A 62 4.43 -15.40 -3.49
C GLN A 62 5.90 -15.54 -3.05
N SER A 63 6.17 -15.37 -1.75
CA SER A 63 7.53 -15.45 -1.19
C SER A 63 7.76 -16.82 -0.55
N GLN A 64 9.00 -17.30 -0.64
CA GLN A 64 9.50 -18.43 0.12
C GLN A 64 10.40 -17.91 1.23
N LEU A 65 10.16 -18.39 2.45
CA LEU A 65 10.99 -18.09 3.61
C LEU A 65 11.59 -19.39 4.13
N ARG A 66 12.77 -19.28 4.70
CA ARG A 66 13.43 -20.36 5.42
C ARG A 66 13.47 -20.02 6.90
N PHE A 67 13.19 -20.98 7.75
CA PHE A 67 13.30 -20.85 9.20
C PHE A 67 14.13 -21.98 9.78
N THR A 68 14.73 -21.73 10.94
CA THR A 68 15.57 -22.69 11.65
C THR A 68 14.88 -23.13 12.93
N CYS A 69 14.80 -24.44 13.16
CA CYS A 69 14.31 -24.98 14.41
C CYS A 69 15.30 -24.64 15.55
N LEU A 70 14.83 -23.98 16.60
CA LEU A 70 15.69 -23.58 17.73
C LEU A 70 16.12 -24.75 18.64
N ALA A 71 15.47 -25.92 18.51
CA ALA A 71 15.81 -27.09 19.32
C ALA A 71 16.93 -27.94 18.69
N CYS A 72 16.90 -28.15 17.37
CA CYS A 72 17.87 -29.01 16.67
C CYS A 72 18.68 -28.31 15.56
N ASN A 73 18.50 -27.00 15.38
CA ASN A 73 19.16 -26.18 14.35
C ASN A 73 18.93 -26.63 12.90
N LYS A 74 17.91 -27.45 12.64
CA LYS A 74 17.54 -27.86 11.29
C LYS A 74 16.68 -26.80 10.61
N GLU A 75 17.00 -26.50 9.36
CA GLU A 75 16.24 -25.58 8.52
C GLU A 75 15.06 -26.26 7.83
N ASP A 76 13.96 -25.52 7.63
CA ASP A 76 12.83 -25.91 6.79
C ASP A 76 12.30 -24.66 6.04
N ASP A 77 11.61 -24.90 4.94
CA ASP A 77 11.08 -23.87 4.06
C ASP A 77 9.56 -23.74 4.20
N VAL A 78 9.05 -22.53 3.99
CA VAL A 78 7.64 -22.19 4.10
C VAL A 78 7.24 -21.17 3.05
N GLN A 79 6.02 -21.33 2.52
CA GLN A 79 5.45 -20.49 1.47
C GLN A 79 4.00 -20.12 1.82
N LYS A 80 3.39 -19.26 0.99
CA LYS A 80 1.96 -18.88 1.09
C LYS A 80 1.59 -18.26 2.45
N LEU A 81 2.53 -17.49 3.01
CA LEU A 81 2.34 -16.84 4.30
C LEU A 81 1.45 -15.60 4.16
N ASN A 82 0.71 -15.31 5.22
CA ASN A 82 -0.13 -14.12 5.33
C ASN A 82 0.35 -13.25 6.50
N PHE A 83 0.26 -11.92 6.34
CA PHE A 83 0.62 -11.02 7.43
C PHE A 83 -0.32 -11.18 8.63
N GLY A 84 0.26 -11.29 9.83
CA GLY A 84 -0.44 -11.37 11.11
C GLY A 84 -1.06 -12.72 11.43
N SER A 85 -1.03 -13.69 10.50
CA SER A 85 -1.39 -15.07 10.80
C SER A 85 -0.17 -15.79 11.38
N THR A 86 -0.33 -16.47 12.51
CA THR A 86 0.73 -17.31 13.08
C THR A 86 0.92 -18.55 12.22
N HIS A 87 2.13 -18.75 11.71
CA HIS A 87 2.54 -20.01 11.13
C HIS A 87 2.87 -20.99 12.26
N LYS A 88 2.35 -22.21 12.16
CA LYS A 88 2.65 -23.31 13.09
C LYS A 88 3.00 -24.55 12.28
N SER A 89 4.15 -25.14 12.55
CA SER A 89 4.62 -26.38 11.93
C SER A 89 5.42 -27.19 12.93
N TRP A 90 5.53 -28.50 12.69
CA TRP A 90 6.35 -29.38 13.51
C TRP A 90 7.68 -29.62 12.81
N CYS A 91 8.79 -29.50 13.53
CA CYS A 91 10.10 -29.80 12.98
C CYS A 91 10.15 -31.27 12.51
N ARG A 92 10.62 -31.50 11.28
CA ARG A 92 10.70 -32.86 10.69
C ARG A 92 11.73 -33.77 11.35
N GLU A 93 12.66 -33.21 12.13
CA GLU A 93 13.74 -33.95 12.78
C GLU A 93 13.43 -34.25 14.25
N CYS A 94 13.13 -33.21 15.04
CA CYS A 94 12.95 -33.34 16.50
C CYS A 94 11.50 -33.24 16.96
N HIS A 95 10.54 -33.06 16.04
CA HIS A 95 9.11 -32.88 16.35
C HIS A 95 8.83 -31.80 17.41
N THR A 96 9.69 -30.78 17.52
CA THR A 96 9.38 -29.59 18.32
C THR A 96 8.45 -28.67 17.50
N LEU A 97 7.47 -28.06 18.16
CA LEU A 97 6.58 -27.09 17.55
C LEU A 97 7.36 -25.81 17.21
N CYS A 98 7.37 -25.44 15.93
CA CYS A 98 7.92 -24.20 15.41
C CYS A 98 6.78 -23.23 15.09
N GLU A 99 6.80 -22.04 15.70
CA GLU A 99 5.80 -21.01 15.42
C GLU A 99 6.40 -19.62 15.30
N PHE A 100 5.88 -18.83 14.36
CA PHE A 100 6.26 -17.44 14.16
C PHE A 100 5.14 -16.67 13.48
N THR A 101 5.15 -15.33 13.63
CA THR A 101 4.15 -14.44 13.03
C THR A 101 4.82 -13.26 12.36
N ILE A 102 4.54 -13.05 11.08
CA ILE A 102 5.04 -11.88 10.34
C ILE A 102 3.99 -10.79 10.40
N THR A 103 4.19 -9.78 11.23
CA THR A 103 3.19 -8.72 11.42
C THR A 103 3.15 -7.73 10.25
N ALA A 104 4.32 -7.33 9.73
CA ALA A 104 4.49 -6.46 8.57
C ALA A 104 5.93 -6.57 8.05
N VAL A 105 6.13 -6.35 6.75
CA VAL A 105 7.45 -6.19 6.13
C VAL A 105 7.62 -4.72 5.75
N ARG A 106 8.81 -4.17 5.97
CA ARG A 106 9.11 -2.76 5.74
C ARG A 106 10.42 -2.61 4.98
N PHE A 107 10.42 -1.75 3.97
CA PHE A 107 11.64 -1.30 3.32
C PHE A 107 12.18 -0.09 4.10
N ARG A 108 13.38 -0.22 4.67
CA ARG A 108 14.10 0.85 5.37
C ARG A 108 15.31 1.26 4.54
N GLY A 109 15.58 2.56 4.49
CA GLY A 109 16.70 3.13 3.75
C GLY A 109 16.35 4.47 3.11
N ASP A 110 17.35 5.15 2.58
CA ASP A 110 17.17 6.45 1.92
C ASP A 110 16.68 6.26 0.47
N LEU A 111 15.45 5.78 0.33
CA LEU A 111 14.83 5.50 -0.98
C LEU A 111 14.68 6.76 -1.85
N ALA A 112 14.81 7.96 -1.26
CA ALA A 112 14.81 9.22 -1.98
C ALA A 112 16.11 9.42 -2.78
N LYS A 113 17.26 8.97 -2.26
CA LYS A 113 18.56 9.07 -2.95
C LYS A 113 18.62 8.27 -4.24
N ILE A 114 17.88 7.17 -4.35
CA ILE A 114 17.85 6.37 -5.59
C ILE A 114 17.42 7.22 -6.80
N ALA A 115 16.52 8.18 -6.60
CA ALA A 115 16.12 9.08 -7.68
C ALA A 115 17.21 10.10 -8.07
N ALA A 116 18.11 10.45 -7.14
CA ALA A 116 19.23 11.37 -7.38
C ALA A 116 20.41 10.65 -8.03
N GLU A 117 20.75 9.45 -7.57
CA GLU A 117 21.81 8.59 -8.15
C GLU A 117 21.52 8.23 -9.61
N ASP A 118 20.26 8.01 -9.96
CA ASP A 118 19.81 7.79 -11.33
C ASP A 118 20.07 8.99 -12.26
N GLN A 119 20.08 10.23 -11.76
CA GLN A 119 20.31 11.40 -12.62
C GLN A 119 21.73 11.45 -13.15
N VAL A 120 22.69 10.91 -12.38
CA VAL A 120 24.09 10.80 -12.79
C VAL A 120 24.23 9.80 -13.94
N THR A 121 23.48 8.71 -13.93
CA THR A 121 23.45 7.70 -15.01
C THR A 121 22.54 8.07 -16.20
N ALA A 122 21.52 8.92 -16.00
CA ALA A 122 20.51 9.26 -17.01
C ALA A 122 20.89 10.42 -17.95
N SER A 123 22.11 10.96 -17.88
CA SER A 123 22.59 12.10 -18.68
C SER A 123 22.66 11.85 -20.21
N LYS A 124 22.18 10.71 -20.72
CA LYS A 124 22.22 10.34 -22.16
C LYS A 124 20.87 10.03 -22.81
N ILE A 125 19.72 10.27 -22.15
CA ILE A 125 18.39 9.90 -22.70
C ILE A 125 17.49 11.16 -22.86
N PRO A 126 16.87 11.40 -24.04
CA PRO A 126 16.00 12.56 -24.27
C PRO A 126 14.76 12.53 -23.37
N LYS A 127 14.42 13.69 -22.80
CA LYS A 127 13.31 13.86 -21.84
C LYS A 127 11.97 13.99 -22.57
N ALA A 128 11.13 12.95 -22.57
CA ALA A 128 9.70 13.10 -22.82
C ALA A 128 9.01 13.56 -21.52
N LYS A 129 8.46 14.79 -21.52
CA LYS A 129 7.66 15.34 -20.42
C LYS A 129 6.30 14.63 -20.39
N LYS A 130 6.13 13.71 -19.45
CA LYS A 130 4.81 13.36 -18.92
C LYS A 130 4.94 13.24 -17.41
N GLU A 131 4.30 14.14 -16.68
CA GLU A 131 4.19 14.03 -15.23
C GLU A 131 3.35 12.79 -14.92
N VAL A 132 4.03 11.73 -14.49
CA VAL A 132 3.38 10.56 -13.90
C VAL A 132 3.51 10.72 -12.40
N LYS A 133 2.37 10.74 -11.70
CA LYS A 133 2.31 10.69 -10.23
C LYS A 133 3.11 9.47 -9.77
N VAL A 134 4.24 9.74 -9.15
CA VAL A 134 5.19 8.76 -8.63
C VAL A 134 4.52 8.07 -7.43
N VAL A 135 4.01 6.85 -7.59
CA VAL A 135 3.36 6.04 -6.51
C VAL A 135 4.40 5.73 -5.44
N SER A 136 4.59 6.63 -4.47
CA SER A 136 5.59 6.52 -3.40
C SER A 136 5.57 5.13 -2.78
N ALA A 137 6.76 4.55 -2.58
CA ALA A 137 6.89 3.31 -1.81
C ALA A 137 6.09 3.45 -0.50
N ILE A 138 5.40 2.38 -0.08
CA ILE A 138 4.61 2.42 1.14
C ILE A 138 5.59 2.51 2.32
N VAL A 139 5.74 3.71 2.87
CA VAL A 139 6.63 3.99 4.00
C VAL A 139 5.77 4.32 5.20
N GLU A 140 5.82 3.47 6.23
CA GLU A 140 5.14 3.75 7.50
C GLU A 140 5.56 5.11 8.07
N GLY A 141 4.58 5.87 8.56
CA GLY A 141 4.73 7.25 9.03
C GLY A 141 4.43 8.30 7.96
N GLN A 142 4.46 7.96 6.67
CA GLN A 142 4.12 8.88 5.57
C GLN A 142 2.71 8.59 5.03
N PRO A 143 2.01 9.61 4.50
CA PRO A 143 0.72 9.40 3.85
C PRO A 143 0.87 8.64 2.54
N LEU A 144 -0.13 7.81 2.21
CA LEU A 144 -0.25 7.20 0.88
C LEU A 144 -0.54 8.29 -0.17
N PRO A 145 -0.26 8.02 -1.46
CA PRO A 145 -0.69 8.89 -2.55
C PRO A 145 -2.18 9.20 -2.45
N GLU A 146 -2.55 10.48 -2.54
CA GLU A 146 -3.94 10.95 -2.41
C GLU A 146 -4.64 10.46 -1.12
N LEU A 147 -3.87 10.27 -0.04
CA LEU A 147 -4.32 9.72 1.25
C LEU A 147 -4.97 8.34 1.11
N GLY A 148 -4.59 7.57 0.09
CA GLY A 148 -5.14 6.26 -0.20
C GLY A 148 -6.54 6.26 -0.82
N THR A 149 -7.04 7.42 -1.27
CA THR A 149 -8.33 7.50 -1.96
C THR A 149 -8.24 6.98 -3.40
N CYS A 150 -9.39 6.57 -3.96
CA CYS A 150 -9.51 6.21 -5.37
C CYS A 150 -10.72 6.89 -6.01
N LYS A 151 -10.88 6.68 -7.33
CA LYS A 151 -12.01 7.21 -8.10
C LYS A 151 -13.36 6.70 -7.59
N HIS A 152 -13.42 5.43 -7.16
CA HIS A 152 -14.63 4.79 -6.65
C HIS A 152 -15.00 5.28 -5.25
N TYR A 153 -14.01 5.40 -4.35
CA TYR A 153 -14.23 5.79 -2.95
C TYR A 153 -13.36 6.98 -2.52
N ARG A 154 -13.82 8.19 -2.88
CA ARG A 154 -13.13 9.47 -2.57
C ARG A 154 -13.02 9.82 -1.08
N LYS A 155 -13.78 9.13 -0.22
CA LYS A 155 -13.80 9.30 1.24
C LYS A 155 -13.33 8.06 2.00
N SER A 156 -12.63 7.16 1.30
CA SER A 156 -11.93 6.02 1.89
C SER A 156 -10.45 6.37 1.95
N TYR A 157 -9.89 6.50 3.16
CA TYR A 157 -8.47 6.81 3.38
C TYR A 157 -7.73 5.55 3.79
N ARG A 158 -7.94 4.46 3.05
CA ARG A 158 -7.38 3.15 3.34
C ARG A 158 -7.20 2.35 2.06
N TRP A 159 -6.14 1.56 2.04
CA TRP A 159 -5.98 0.45 1.11
C TRP A 159 -6.25 -0.85 1.85
N PHE A 160 -6.72 -1.86 1.13
CA PHE A 160 -6.98 -3.20 1.61
C PHE A 160 -5.90 -4.14 1.11
N ARG A 161 -5.43 -5.02 2.00
CA ARG A 161 -4.57 -6.13 1.59
C ARG A 161 -5.43 -7.37 1.38
N PHE A 162 -5.56 -7.79 0.14
CA PHE A 162 -6.45 -8.90 -0.24
C PHE A 162 -5.78 -10.25 -0.01
N PRO A 163 -6.40 -11.18 0.75
CA PRO A 163 -5.83 -12.49 1.02
C PRO A 163 -5.75 -13.43 -0.19
N CYS A 164 -6.34 -13.09 -1.33
CA CYS A 164 -6.29 -13.92 -2.54
C CYS A 164 -4.93 -13.79 -3.27
N CYS A 165 -4.39 -12.58 -3.35
CA CYS A 165 -3.15 -12.27 -4.06
C CYS A 165 -2.07 -11.61 -3.19
N GLY A 166 -2.42 -11.23 -1.95
CA GLY A 166 -1.53 -10.60 -0.99
C GLY A 166 -1.22 -9.13 -1.28
N ARG A 167 -1.75 -8.58 -2.39
CA ARG A 167 -1.51 -7.21 -2.84
C ARG A 167 -2.41 -6.20 -2.13
N ALA A 168 -1.97 -4.94 -2.13
CA ALA A 168 -2.71 -3.82 -1.57
C ALA A 168 -3.42 -2.99 -2.65
N PHE A 169 -4.71 -2.71 -2.48
CA PHE A 169 -5.50 -1.87 -3.38
C PHE A 169 -6.42 -0.93 -2.60
N PRO A 170 -6.76 0.27 -3.11
CA PRO A 170 -7.65 1.22 -2.41
C PRO A 170 -9.06 0.70 -2.16
N CYS A 171 -9.56 -0.19 -3.03
CA CYS A 171 -10.85 -0.86 -2.86
C CYS A 171 -10.92 -2.18 -3.63
N ASP A 172 -12.00 -2.91 -3.39
CA ASP A 172 -12.43 -4.12 -4.10
C ASP A 172 -12.54 -3.90 -5.62
N ILE A 173 -13.19 -2.83 -6.06
CA ILE A 173 -13.35 -2.55 -7.50
C ILE A 173 -11.99 -2.33 -8.17
N CYS A 174 -11.08 -1.56 -7.55
CA CYS A 174 -9.71 -1.39 -8.07
C CYS A 174 -8.92 -2.70 -8.09
N HIS A 175 -9.16 -3.58 -7.13
CA HIS A 175 -8.53 -4.90 -7.11
C HIS A 175 -9.01 -5.76 -8.29
N GLU A 176 -10.32 -5.84 -8.53
CA GLU A 176 -10.90 -6.62 -9.63
C GLU A 176 -10.47 -6.07 -11.01
N GLU A 177 -10.48 -4.74 -11.19
CA GLU A 177 -10.03 -4.07 -12.42
C GLU A 177 -8.56 -4.39 -12.75
N PHE A 178 -7.71 -4.57 -11.74
CA PHE A 178 -6.28 -4.83 -11.94
C PHE A 178 -5.97 -6.31 -12.11
N VAL A 179 -6.51 -7.16 -11.22
CA VAL A 179 -6.16 -8.58 -11.18
C VAL A 179 -6.87 -9.37 -12.27
N GLY A 180 -8.10 -8.99 -12.65
CA GLY A 180 -8.85 -9.51 -13.80
C GLY A 180 -8.77 -11.04 -14.01
N GLY A 181 -9.68 -11.81 -13.44
CA GLY A 181 -9.78 -13.26 -13.67
C GLY A 181 -10.47 -14.04 -12.56
N GLU A 182 -10.55 -15.38 -12.68
CA GLU A 182 -11.04 -16.27 -11.62
C GLU A 182 -10.05 -16.30 -10.44
N HIS A 183 -10.27 -15.42 -9.47
CA HIS A 183 -9.69 -15.55 -8.14
C HIS A 183 -10.82 -15.58 -7.11
N GLU A 184 -10.67 -16.41 -6.08
CA GLU A 184 -11.67 -16.48 -5.00
C GLU A 184 -11.77 -15.11 -4.31
N MET A 185 -12.96 -14.50 -4.35
CA MET A 185 -13.19 -13.19 -3.76
C MET A 185 -13.21 -13.33 -2.23
N LYS A 186 -12.05 -13.15 -1.59
CA LYS A 186 -11.90 -13.15 -0.14
C LYS A 186 -11.93 -11.73 0.40
N VAL A 187 -12.75 -11.52 1.41
CA VAL A 187 -12.85 -10.23 2.11
C VAL A 187 -11.50 -9.91 2.76
N ALA A 188 -11.03 -8.68 2.56
CA ALA A 188 -9.80 -8.21 3.17
C ALA A 188 -9.98 -7.92 4.67
N ASN A 189 -9.27 -8.67 5.52
CA ASN A 189 -9.26 -8.48 6.97
C ASN A 189 -8.21 -7.46 7.45
N ARG A 190 -7.33 -6.99 6.55
CA ARG A 190 -6.25 -6.04 6.85
C ARG A 190 -6.34 -4.82 5.96
N MET A 191 -5.94 -3.68 6.51
CA MET A 191 -5.87 -2.40 5.82
C MET A 191 -4.53 -1.70 6.04
N ILE A 192 -4.14 -0.87 5.08
CA ILE A 192 -3.06 0.09 5.16
C ILE A 192 -3.68 1.48 5.30
N CYS A 193 -3.34 2.20 6.38
CA CYS A 193 -3.87 3.53 6.64
C CYS A 193 -3.37 4.55 5.59
N GLY A 194 -4.28 5.31 5.00
CA GLY A 194 -3.95 6.34 4.03
C GLY A 194 -3.16 7.55 4.57
N HIS A 195 -3.22 7.80 5.88
CA HIS A 195 -2.57 8.96 6.51
C HIS A 195 -1.14 8.69 6.97
N CYS A 196 -0.85 7.46 7.39
CA CYS A 196 0.46 7.11 7.95
C CYS A 196 1.01 5.79 7.39
N SER A 197 0.38 5.22 6.37
CA SER A 197 0.78 3.95 5.74
C SER A 197 0.93 2.76 6.70
N LYS A 198 0.33 2.83 7.91
CA LYS A 198 0.39 1.75 8.88
C LYS A 198 -0.51 0.60 8.45
N GLU A 199 0.05 -0.59 8.33
CA GLU A 199 -0.72 -1.81 8.11
C GLU A 199 -1.25 -2.36 9.45
N GLN A 200 -2.55 -2.70 9.48
CA GLN A 200 -3.27 -3.14 10.67
C GLN A 200 -4.53 -3.95 10.29
N ILE A 201 -5.13 -4.61 11.28
CA ILE A 201 -6.43 -5.28 11.11
C ILE A 201 -7.50 -4.23 10.83
N PHE A 202 -8.38 -4.50 9.86
CA PHE A 202 -9.51 -3.64 9.60
C PHE A 202 -10.63 -3.95 10.61
N THR A 203 -11.02 -2.96 11.40
CA THR A 203 -12.23 -3.01 12.23
C THR A 203 -13.12 -1.84 11.86
N VAL A 204 -14.37 -2.14 11.51
CA VAL A 204 -15.35 -1.13 11.10
C VAL A 204 -15.51 -0.08 12.21
N GLY A 205 -15.39 1.20 11.84
CA GLY A 205 -15.59 2.33 12.75
C GLY A 205 -14.44 2.63 13.71
N LYS A 206 -13.36 1.83 13.73
CA LYS A 206 -12.16 2.15 14.52
C LYS A 206 -11.16 2.98 13.70
N PRO A 207 -10.55 4.02 14.31
CA PRO A 207 -9.50 4.80 13.66
C PRO A 207 -8.20 3.99 13.53
N CYS A 208 -7.22 4.55 12.85
CA CYS A 208 -5.89 3.93 12.79
C CYS A 208 -5.23 3.88 14.18
N ILE A 209 -4.70 2.71 14.54
CA ILE A 209 -4.04 2.46 15.83
C ILE A 209 -2.79 3.34 16.02
N ASN A 210 -2.15 3.75 14.93
CA ASN A 210 -0.91 4.54 14.99
C ASN A 210 -1.15 6.05 15.02
N CYS A 211 -1.98 6.60 14.11
CA CYS A 211 -2.17 8.05 14.01
C CYS A 211 -3.55 8.54 14.48
N ASN A 212 -4.43 7.64 14.94
CA ASN A 212 -5.82 7.92 15.35
C ASN A 212 -6.69 8.63 14.28
N ALA A 213 -6.20 8.75 13.04
CA ALA A 213 -6.98 9.28 11.94
C ALA A 213 -8.08 8.30 11.53
N SER A 214 -9.25 8.84 11.19
CA SER A 214 -10.34 8.03 10.67
C SER A 214 -10.07 7.62 9.23
N VAL A 215 -10.05 6.32 9.00
CA VAL A 215 -9.78 5.70 7.69
C VAL A 215 -11.02 5.60 6.79
N THR A 216 -12.19 5.82 7.38
CA THR A 216 -13.49 5.80 6.70
C THR A 216 -14.21 7.11 6.97
N ARG A 217 -15.17 7.46 6.13
CA ARG A 217 -16.01 8.63 6.36
C ARG A 217 -16.63 8.62 7.77
N ASN A 218 -16.29 9.63 8.58
CA ASN A 218 -16.94 9.84 9.87
C ASN A 218 -18.41 10.24 9.67
N ARG A 219 -19.31 9.61 10.43
CA ARG A 219 -20.71 10.03 10.55
C ARG A 219 -20.82 10.89 11.81
N SER A 220 -20.75 12.20 11.66
CA SER A 220 -21.02 13.16 12.74
C SER A 220 -22.46 13.68 12.67
N GLN A 221 -22.98 14.17 13.80
CA GLN A 221 -24.25 14.91 13.83
C GLN A 221 -24.21 16.18 12.97
N PHE A 222 -23.03 16.82 12.88
CA PHE A 222 -22.79 17.98 12.03
C PHE A 222 -22.31 17.60 10.62
N TRP A 223 -22.74 18.37 9.62
CA TRP A 223 -22.41 18.27 8.20
C TRP A 223 -20.92 18.09 7.89
N GLU A 224 -20.52 16.93 7.36
CA GLU A 224 -19.10 16.56 7.09
C GLU A 224 -18.12 16.97 8.22
N GLY A 225 -18.53 16.83 9.49
CA GLY A 225 -17.71 17.26 10.63
C GLY A 225 -17.46 18.77 10.67
N GLY A 226 -18.37 19.57 10.14
CA GLY A 226 -18.31 21.04 10.06
C GLY A 226 -17.74 21.61 8.75
N LYS A 227 -17.41 20.78 7.75
CA LYS A 227 -16.66 21.22 6.55
C LYS A 227 -17.43 21.18 5.21
N GLY A 228 -18.69 20.73 5.20
CA GLY A 228 -19.34 20.26 3.96
C GLY A 228 -20.61 20.97 3.52
N CYS A 229 -20.90 20.83 2.22
CA CYS A 229 -22.13 21.29 1.57
C CYS A 229 -23.33 20.38 1.93
N ARG A 230 -24.52 20.97 1.91
CA ARG A 230 -25.75 20.45 2.50
C ARG A 230 -26.40 19.30 1.69
N ASP A 231 -26.25 18.03 2.08
CA ASP A 231 -26.95 16.85 1.50
C ASP A 231 -28.11 16.27 2.37
N PRO A 232 -29.39 16.47 2.00
CA PRO A 232 -30.55 15.98 2.75
C PRO A 232 -30.69 14.46 2.86
N THR A 233 -30.09 13.68 1.95
CA THR A 233 -30.20 12.20 1.97
C THR A 233 -29.44 11.59 3.14
N LEU A 234 -28.36 12.25 3.55
CA LEU A 234 -27.42 11.76 4.57
C LEU A 234 -27.73 12.30 5.98
N MET A 235 -28.66 13.23 6.09
CA MET A 235 -29.03 13.84 7.36
C MET A 235 -29.97 12.99 8.20
N SER A 236 -29.81 13.09 9.52
CA SER A 236 -30.81 12.63 10.49
C SER A 236 -32.20 13.16 10.13
N ARG A 237 -33.23 12.33 10.30
CA ARG A 237 -34.62 12.75 10.10
C ARG A 237 -35.05 13.83 11.09
N HIS A 238 -34.41 13.89 12.26
CA HIS A 238 -34.73 14.82 13.35
C HIS A 238 -33.86 16.09 13.34
N ASP A 239 -33.00 16.27 12.33
CA ASP A 239 -32.16 17.46 12.24
C ASP A 239 -33.02 18.64 11.77
N GLY A 240 -33.22 19.62 12.66
CA GLY A 240 -33.98 20.84 12.38
C GLY A 240 -33.45 21.61 11.18
N HIS A 241 -32.16 21.54 10.90
CA HIS A 241 -31.52 22.16 9.74
C HIS A 241 -31.66 21.34 8.46
N LYS A 242 -32.48 20.27 8.40
CA LYS A 242 -32.64 19.45 7.19
C LYS A 242 -33.43 20.11 6.08
N PHE A 243 -34.46 20.86 6.43
CA PHE A 243 -35.36 21.50 5.46
C PHE A 243 -35.35 23.03 5.49
N ILE A 244 -34.61 23.65 6.44
CA ILE A 244 -34.48 25.11 6.56
C ILE A 244 -33.80 25.74 5.32
N ASN A 245 -34.25 26.89 4.81
CA ASN A 245 -33.61 27.63 3.70
C ASN A 245 -33.55 26.92 2.32
N LYS A 246 -34.34 25.87 2.06
CA LYS A 246 -34.41 25.23 0.72
C LYS A 246 -34.87 26.18 -0.40
N GLN A 247 -35.53 27.27 -0.06
CA GLN A 247 -36.09 28.24 -1.02
C GLN A 247 -35.18 29.46 -1.29
N LYS A 248 -33.93 29.47 -0.78
CA LYS A 248 -33.02 30.56 -1.13
C LYS A 248 -32.55 30.42 -2.57
N THR A 249 -32.96 31.36 -3.40
CA THR A 249 -32.47 31.50 -4.78
C THR A 249 -30.96 31.72 -4.77
N THR A 250 -30.21 30.84 -5.43
CA THR A 250 -28.78 31.01 -5.61
C THR A 250 -28.54 32.16 -6.59
N SER A 251 -27.76 33.16 -6.18
CA SER A 251 -27.40 34.29 -7.04
C SER A 251 -26.59 33.82 -8.26
N ASN A 252 -27.12 34.04 -9.48
CA ASN A 252 -26.46 33.72 -10.76
C ASN A 252 -25.30 34.66 -11.13
N LYS A 253 -24.75 35.44 -10.17
CA LYS A 253 -23.71 36.45 -10.44
C LYS A 253 -22.42 35.83 -11.02
N LYS A 254 -22.11 34.57 -10.66
CA LYS A 254 -20.97 33.82 -11.21
C LYS A 254 -21.19 33.31 -12.65
N LEU A 255 -22.44 33.06 -13.06
CA LEU A 255 -22.77 32.66 -14.44
C LEU A 255 -22.68 33.84 -15.43
N ARG A 256 -22.97 35.08 -14.96
CA ARG A 256 -22.86 36.30 -15.80
C ARG A 256 -21.42 36.70 -16.11
N THR A 257 -20.43 36.27 -15.33
CA THR A 257 -19.03 36.66 -15.52
C THR A 257 -18.29 35.76 -16.53
N THR A 258 -18.79 34.56 -16.80
CA THR A 258 -18.21 33.61 -17.76
C THR A 258 -18.65 33.80 -19.22
N GLN A 259 -19.62 34.68 -19.50
CA GLN A 259 -20.11 34.96 -20.86
C GLN A 259 -19.44 36.17 -21.54
N LYS A 260 -18.35 36.71 -20.97
CA LYS A 260 -17.62 37.88 -21.51
C LYS A 260 -16.17 37.58 -21.91
N LYS A 261 -15.87 36.35 -22.32
CA LYS A 261 -14.62 36.03 -23.03
C LYS A 261 -14.94 35.19 -24.26
#